data_AF-A0A372QB84-F1
#
_entry.id   AF-A0A372QB84-F1
#
_cell.length_a   1.000
_cell.length_b   1.000
_cell.length_c   1.000
_cell.angle_alpha   90.00
_cell.angle_beta   90.00
_cell.angle_gamma   90.00
#
_symmetry.space_group_name_H-M   'P 1'
#
loop_
_entity.id
_entity.type
_entity.pdbx_description
1 polymer ?
#
loop_
_entity_poly.entity_id
_entity_poly.type
_entity_poly.pdbx_seq_one_letter_code
_entity_poly.pdbx_strand_id
1 'polypeptide(L)'
;MKADSWFGGGASDPYVKIIGLSSGEVYGETRVVYNNINPEWNQIFYIPIYDLNDKIKIQINDYNAFFKHVTLGSYVLDLKDFIKVLSNGAVTGKKLDTTCELRPNKGKLHFIADFHSYSEQDYTTTIISKSTITIQHLYILITYQRPDGGFELNDRIAKLLNFDTKEELVKSFTAYIERENDDRVKALHIDTWGTALITGNFITSSY
;
A
#
# COMPACT_ATOMS: atom_id res chain seq x y z
N MET A 1 -3.27 27.73 11.20
CA MET A 1 -2.96 27.39 12.60
C MET A 1 -1.51 27.76 12.85
N LYS A 2 -1.15 28.24 14.03
CA LYS A 2 0.26 28.35 14.47
C LYS A 2 0.44 27.34 15.59
N ALA A 3 1.42 26.45 15.45
CA ALA A 3 2.01 25.80 16.61
C ALA A 3 3.21 26.64 17.02
N ASP A 4 3.26 26.96 18.31
CA ASP A 4 4.16 27.97 18.83
C ASP A 4 5.55 27.33 19.04
N SER A 5 6.53 27.76 18.25
CA SER A 5 7.94 27.47 18.48
C SER A 5 8.49 28.42 19.55
N TRP A 6 9.09 27.86 20.60
CA TRP A 6 9.66 28.52 21.78
C TRP A 6 10.80 29.51 21.47
N PHE A 7 11.30 29.55 20.23
CA PHE A 7 12.16 30.62 19.74
C PHE A 7 11.44 31.39 18.64
N GLY A 8 10.64 32.37 19.07
CA GLY A 8 9.93 33.39 18.28
C GLY A 8 10.02 33.33 16.75
N GLY A 9 8.91 32.96 16.11
CA GLY A 9 8.54 33.51 14.80
C GLY A 9 8.60 32.60 13.56
N GLY A 10 8.71 31.28 13.72
CA GLY A 10 8.61 30.34 12.58
C GLY A 10 7.17 29.95 12.23
N ALA A 11 6.88 29.70 10.94
CA ALA A 11 5.67 28.98 10.52
C ALA A 11 5.84 27.47 10.78
N SER A 12 4.72 26.74 10.90
CA SER A 12 4.74 25.28 11.09
C SER A 12 5.44 24.53 9.95
N ASP A 13 5.95 23.34 10.28
CA ASP A 13 6.57 22.35 9.41
C ASP A 13 5.64 21.13 9.20
N PRO A 14 4.49 21.28 8.51
CA PRO A 14 3.45 20.26 8.51
C PRO A 14 3.77 19.03 7.64
N TYR A 15 3.30 17.88 8.11
CA TYR A 15 3.20 16.63 7.34
C TYR A 15 1.92 15.88 7.69
N VAL A 16 1.49 14.99 6.79
CA VAL A 16 0.28 14.18 6.94
C VAL A 16 0.65 12.74 7.27
N LYS A 17 -0.11 12.14 8.17
CA LYS A 17 -0.07 10.73 8.53
C LYS A 17 -1.43 10.10 8.23
N ILE A 18 -1.42 8.95 7.55
CA ILE A 18 -2.61 8.18 7.20
C ILE A 18 -2.70 6.95 8.11
N ILE A 19 -3.79 6.82 8.85
CA ILE A 19 -3.93 5.82 9.91
C ILE A 19 -5.25 5.06 9.78
N GLY A 20 -5.23 3.73 9.86
CA GLY A 20 -6.45 2.94 10.04
C GLY A 20 -6.98 3.10 11.47
N LEU A 21 -8.23 3.54 11.65
CA LEU A 21 -8.74 3.80 13.00
C LEU A 21 -8.94 2.52 13.82
N SER A 22 -9.36 1.43 13.18
CA SER A 22 -9.58 0.16 13.89
C SER A 22 -8.26 -0.55 14.20
N SER A 23 -7.29 -0.54 13.28
CA SER A 23 -6.00 -1.22 13.44
C SER A 23 -4.95 -0.37 14.18
N GLY A 24 -5.04 0.95 14.11
CA GLY A 24 -3.98 1.87 14.53
C GLY A 24 -2.76 1.88 13.61
N GLU A 25 -2.80 1.14 12.50
CA GLU A 25 -1.71 1.00 11.54
C GLU A 25 -1.47 2.32 10.79
N VAL A 26 -0.20 2.68 10.60
CA VAL A 26 0.19 3.84 9.79
C VAL A 26 0.50 3.37 8.37
N TYR A 27 -0.40 3.70 7.44
CA TYR A 27 -0.27 3.33 6.02
C TYR A 27 0.75 4.20 5.27
N GLY A 28 1.03 5.40 5.77
CA GLY A 28 2.03 6.27 5.17
C GLY A 28 2.10 7.64 5.82
N GLU A 29 3.22 8.30 5.55
CA GLU A 29 3.49 9.68 5.94
C GLU A 29 3.98 10.46 4.72
N THR A 30 3.57 11.73 4.61
CA THR A 30 4.10 12.62 3.58
C THR A 30 5.50 13.10 3.96
N ARG A 31 6.18 13.71 2.99
CA ARG A 31 7.32 14.58 3.31
C ARG A 31 6.88 15.71 4.25
N VAL A 32 7.83 16.19 5.04
CA VAL A 32 7.69 17.43 5.80
C VAL A 32 7.83 18.61 4.85
N VAL A 33 6.93 19.58 4.95
CA VAL A 33 7.03 20.86 4.23
C VAL A 33 7.41 21.91 5.26
N TYR A 34 8.64 22.42 5.19
CA TYR A 34 9.17 23.34 6.19
C TYR A 34 8.60 24.76 6.04
N ASN A 35 8.31 25.40 7.18
CA ASN A 35 7.95 26.80 7.32
C ASN A 35 6.79 27.25 6.40
N ASN A 36 5.74 26.43 6.31
CA ASN A 36 4.59 26.70 5.45
C ASN A 36 3.25 26.30 6.11
N ILE A 37 2.38 27.28 6.33
CA ILE A 37 1.03 27.07 6.91
C ILE A 37 -0.04 26.67 5.88
N ASN A 38 0.28 26.69 4.58
CA ASN A 38 -0.55 26.23 3.48
C ASN A 38 0.25 25.23 2.61
N PRO A 39 0.64 24.08 3.18
CA PRO A 39 1.47 23.10 2.49
C PRO A 39 0.73 22.41 1.34
N GLU A 40 1.46 22.09 0.28
CA GLU A 40 1.03 21.18 -0.77
C GLU A 40 1.98 19.98 -0.81
N TRP A 41 1.44 18.79 -0.52
CA TRP A 41 2.25 17.56 -0.52
C TRP A 41 2.26 16.87 -1.87
N ASN A 42 1.11 16.84 -2.57
CA ASN A 42 0.94 16.18 -3.87
C ASN A 42 1.48 14.74 -3.88
N GLN A 43 1.20 14.00 -2.80
CA GLN A 43 1.59 12.61 -2.62
C GLN A 43 0.37 11.70 -2.59
N ILE A 44 0.53 10.51 -3.17
CA ILE A 44 -0.51 9.50 -3.28
C ILE A 44 -0.14 8.35 -2.36
N PHE A 45 -1.12 7.89 -1.59
CA PHE A 45 -1.01 6.68 -0.76
C PHE A 45 -2.02 5.65 -1.25
N TYR A 46 -1.59 4.40 -1.31
CA TYR A 46 -2.45 3.27 -1.61
C TYR A 46 -2.65 2.51 -0.31
N ILE A 47 -3.91 2.40 0.11
CA ILE A 47 -4.27 1.88 1.42
C ILE A 47 -5.05 0.58 1.19
N PRO A 48 -4.60 -0.55 1.74
CA PRO A 48 -5.39 -1.76 1.68
C PRO A 48 -6.60 -1.64 2.60
N ILE A 49 -7.78 -1.98 2.07
CA ILE A 49 -9.04 -1.95 2.82
C ILE A 49 -9.45 -3.39 3.13
N TYR A 50 -9.37 -3.76 4.42
CA TYR A 50 -9.71 -5.10 4.90
C TYR A 50 -11.14 -5.20 5.43
N ASP A 51 -11.69 -4.09 5.95
CA ASP A 51 -13.06 -3.97 6.45
C ASP A 51 -13.67 -2.65 5.96
N LEU A 52 -14.82 -2.73 5.28
CA LEU A 52 -15.57 -1.56 4.79
C LEU A 52 -16.23 -0.75 5.91
N ASN A 53 -16.26 -1.27 7.14
CA ASN A 53 -16.70 -0.54 8.32
C ASN A 53 -15.57 0.25 8.99
N ASP A 54 -14.31 0.03 8.58
CA ASP A 54 -13.20 0.80 9.10
C ASP A 54 -13.24 2.25 8.59
N LYS A 55 -12.46 3.10 9.24
CA LYS A 55 -12.33 4.52 8.94
C LYS A 55 -10.87 4.90 8.85
N ILE A 56 -10.56 5.83 7.96
CA ILE A 56 -9.19 6.30 7.77
C ILE A 56 -9.05 7.67 8.42
N LYS A 57 -8.14 7.77 9.39
CA LYS A 57 -7.76 9.04 9.99
C LYS A 57 -6.62 9.67 9.20
N ILE A 58 -6.89 10.85 8.65
CA ILE A 58 -5.90 11.71 8.01
C ILE A 58 -5.49 12.76 9.04
N GLN A 59 -4.29 12.63 9.59
CA GLN A 59 -3.79 13.47 10.68
C GLN A 59 -2.65 14.36 10.21
N ILE A 60 -2.77 15.67 10.42
CA ILE A 60 -1.73 16.65 10.15
C ILE A 60 -0.93 16.87 11.43
N ASN A 61 0.38 16.79 11.33
CA ASN A 61 1.30 17.03 12.44
C ASN A 61 2.32 18.09 12.06
N ASP A 62 2.78 18.85 13.04
CA ASP A 62 3.91 19.75 12.95
C ASP A 62 5.18 19.00 13.31
N TYR A 63 6.13 18.96 12.38
CA TYR A 63 7.41 18.34 12.61
C TYR A 63 8.22 19.16 13.63
N ASN A 64 8.98 18.46 14.47
CA ASN A 64 9.85 19.06 15.48
C ASN A 64 11.11 18.20 15.52
N ALA A 65 12.28 18.80 15.29
CA ALA A 65 13.54 18.05 15.23
C ALA A 65 13.99 17.50 16.59
N PHE A 66 13.62 18.17 17.68
CA PHE A 66 14.13 17.88 19.03
C PHE A 66 13.06 17.40 20.02
N PHE A 67 11.79 17.58 19.68
CA PHE A 67 10.66 17.27 20.56
C PHE A 67 9.62 16.44 19.83
N LYS A 68 8.63 15.94 20.58
CA LYS A 68 7.49 15.24 20.00
C LYS A 68 6.75 16.16 19.02
N HIS A 69 6.37 15.60 17.88
CA HIS A 69 5.53 16.28 16.89
C HIS A 69 4.18 16.69 17.50
N VAL A 70 3.69 17.86 17.08
CA VAL A 70 2.43 18.41 17.58
C VAL A 70 1.33 18.12 16.57
N THR A 71 0.23 17.51 16.99
CA THR A 71 -0.90 17.30 16.07
C THR A 71 -1.61 18.62 15.80
N LEU A 72 -1.57 19.06 14.54
CA LEU A 72 -2.25 20.26 14.07
C LEU A 72 -3.72 20.00 13.82
N GLY A 73 -4.14 18.76 13.54
CA GLY A 73 -5.55 18.42 13.44
C GLY A 73 -5.74 17.10 12.69
N SER A 74 -6.98 16.64 12.62
CA SER A 74 -7.28 15.44 11.84
C SER A 74 -8.67 15.48 11.23
N TYR A 75 -8.83 14.69 10.18
CA TYR A 75 -10.10 14.35 9.58
C TYR A 75 -10.26 12.82 9.59
N VAL A 76 -11.49 12.35 9.80
CA VAL A 76 -11.82 10.92 9.76
C VAL A 76 -12.68 10.70 8.53
N LEU A 77 -12.13 10.00 7.55
CA LEU A 77 -12.83 9.56 6.35
C LEU A 77 -13.57 8.25 6.67
N ASP A 78 -14.90 8.27 6.55
CA ASP A 78 -15.69 7.05 6.58
C ASP A 78 -15.66 6.41 5.19
N LEU A 79 -15.23 5.15 5.11
CA LEU A 79 -15.15 4.45 3.82
C LEU A 79 -16.52 4.40 3.11
N LYS A 80 -17.61 4.39 3.89
CA LYS A 80 -18.99 4.40 3.36
C LYS A 80 -19.36 5.70 2.63
N ASP A 81 -18.60 6.78 2.81
CA ASP A 81 -18.85 8.06 2.13
C ASP A 81 -18.61 7.95 0.61
N PHE A 82 -17.72 7.03 0.20
CA PHE A 82 -17.31 6.86 -1.19
C PHE A 82 -17.28 5.42 -1.70
N ILE A 83 -17.48 4.42 -0.82
CA ILE A 83 -17.56 3.00 -1.18
C ILE A 83 -18.97 2.48 -0.90
N LYS A 84 -19.51 1.66 -1.81
CA LYS A 84 -20.81 1.01 -1.68
C LYS A 84 -20.72 -0.48 -1.96
N VAL A 85 -21.47 -1.27 -1.19
CA VAL A 85 -21.73 -2.69 -1.48
C VAL A 85 -23.04 -2.77 -2.24
N LEU A 86 -23.01 -3.43 -3.40
CA LEU A 86 -24.17 -3.66 -4.26
C LEU A 86 -24.95 -4.89 -3.78
N SER A 87 -26.20 -5.03 -4.25
CA SER A 87 -27.07 -6.15 -3.88
C SER A 87 -26.51 -7.53 -4.28
N ASN A 88 -25.67 -7.59 -5.30
CA ASN A 88 -24.98 -8.80 -5.75
C ASN A 88 -23.67 -9.07 -4.97
N GLY A 89 -23.37 -8.30 -3.92
CA GLY A 89 -22.15 -8.44 -3.12
C GLY A 89 -20.92 -7.76 -3.71
N ALA A 90 -20.98 -7.22 -4.93
CA ALA A 90 -19.87 -6.47 -5.51
C ALA A 90 -19.65 -5.14 -4.77
N VAL A 91 -18.39 -4.73 -4.64
CA VAL A 91 -18.01 -3.45 -4.01
C VAL A 91 -17.63 -2.47 -5.11
N THR A 92 -18.16 -1.25 -5.05
CA THR A 92 -17.87 -0.18 -6.00
C THR A 92 -17.49 1.11 -5.27
N GLY A 93 -16.69 1.95 -5.93
CA GLY A 93 -16.21 3.22 -5.42
C GLY A 93 -16.66 4.37 -6.31
N LYS A 94 -16.82 5.55 -5.72
CA LYS A 94 -16.81 6.82 -6.45
C LYS A 94 -15.59 7.63 -6.06
N LYS A 95 -15.02 8.37 -7.01
CA LYS A 95 -14.01 9.39 -6.70
C LYS A 95 -14.63 10.45 -5.78
N LEU A 96 -13.99 10.67 -4.64
CA LEU A 96 -14.29 11.72 -3.68
C LEU A 96 -13.21 12.79 -3.79
N ASP A 97 -13.57 13.98 -4.25
CA ASP A 97 -12.71 15.16 -4.31
C ASP A 97 -13.32 16.21 -3.40
N THR A 98 -12.68 16.50 -2.26
CA THR A 98 -13.32 17.29 -1.21
C THR A 98 -12.34 18.11 -0.38
N THR A 99 -12.87 19.18 0.22
CA THR A 99 -12.20 19.96 1.25
C THR A 99 -12.95 19.81 2.56
N CYS A 100 -12.26 19.38 3.62
CA CYS A 100 -12.83 19.16 4.94
C CYS A 100 -12.19 20.05 6.01
N GLU A 101 -12.94 20.31 7.08
CA GLU A 101 -12.43 21.00 8.26
C GLU A 101 -11.74 20.00 9.19
N LEU A 102 -10.57 20.38 9.68
CA LEU A 102 -9.84 19.61 10.68
C LEU A 102 -10.47 19.76 12.06
N ARG A 103 -10.30 18.72 12.89
CA ARG A 103 -10.69 18.71 14.31
C ARG A 103 -9.53 18.22 15.18
N PRO A 104 -9.38 18.72 16.41
CA PRO A 104 -10.18 19.77 17.06
C PRO A 104 -9.81 21.20 16.62
N ASN A 105 -8.68 21.39 15.96
CA ASN A 105 -8.15 22.71 15.62
C ASN A 105 -8.73 23.27 14.31
N LYS A 106 -8.65 24.60 14.12
CA LYS A 106 -9.16 25.30 12.91
C LYS A 106 -8.24 25.23 11.68
N GLY A 107 -8.66 24.56 10.60
CA GLY A 107 -7.95 24.54 9.32
C GLY A 107 -8.59 23.58 8.34
N LYS A 108 -8.22 23.69 7.06
CA LYS A 108 -8.84 22.94 5.98
C LYS A 108 -7.84 21.98 5.35
N LEU A 109 -8.32 20.81 4.95
CA LEU A 109 -7.58 19.83 4.17
C LEU A 109 -8.35 19.54 2.89
N HIS A 110 -7.69 19.68 1.75
CA HIS A 110 -8.17 19.14 0.49
C HIS A 110 -7.51 17.80 0.23
N PHE A 111 -8.29 16.82 -0.21
CA PHE A 111 -7.77 15.53 -0.65
C PHE A 111 -8.70 14.89 -1.69
N ILE A 112 -8.13 13.96 -2.44
CA ILE A 112 -8.86 13.11 -3.38
C ILE A 112 -8.72 11.67 -2.89
N ALA A 113 -9.84 10.97 -2.74
CA ALA A 113 -9.88 9.54 -2.49
C ALA A 113 -10.59 8.84 -3.66
N ASP A 114 -9.98 7.77 -4.17
CA ASP A 114 -10.59 6.92 -5.18
C ASP A 114 -10.50 5.47 -4.69
N PHE A 115 -11.56 4.69 -4.93
CA PHE A 115 -11.60 3.28 -4.55
C PHE A 115 -11.63 2.42 -5.79
N HIS A 116 -10.59 1.59 -5.90
CA HIS A 116 -10.50 0.56 -6.93
C HIS A 116 -10.82 -0.78 -6.26
N SER A 117 -12.00 -1.31 -6.59
CA SER A 117 -12.37 -2.65 -6.19
C SER A 117 -11.44 -3.64 -6.85
N TYR A 118 -11.02 -4.66 -6.09
CA TYR A 118 -10.36 -5.82 -6.66
C TYR A 118 -11.45 -6.82 -7.04
N SER A 119 -12.10 -6.59 -8.18
CA SER A 119 -13.05 -7.55 -8.76
C SER A 119 -12.27 -8.72 -9.35
N GLU A 120 -12.77 -9.95 -9.19
CA GLU A 120 -12.20 -11.13 -9.87
C GLU A 120 -12.09 -10.95 -11.38
N GLN A 121 -12.93 -10.10 -11.98
CA GLN A 121 -12.92 -9.82 -13.42
C GLN A 121 -11.76 -8.91 -13.88
N ASP A 122 -11.12 -8.17 -12.98
CA ASP A 122 -10.01 -7.27 -13.34
C ASP A 122 -8.69 -8.03 -13.55
N TYR A 123 -8.62 -9.27 -13.09
CA TYR A 123 -7.43 -10.12 -13.13
C TYR A 123 -7.33 -11.00 -14.38
N THR A 124 -8.44 -11.25 -15.08
CA THR A 124 -8.56 -12.34 -16.05
C THR A 124 -8.11 -11.98 -17.47
N THR A 125 -7.56 -10.79 -17.69
CA THR A 125 -7.23 -10.33 -19.06
C THR A 125 -5.83 -9.77 -19.27
N THR A 126 -5.05 -9.57 -18.20
CA THR A 126 -3.69 -9.02 -18.33
C THR A 126 -2.66 -10.04 -17.87
N ILE A 127 -2.01 -10.72 -18.82
CA ILE A 127 -0.83 -11.55 -18.55
C ILE A 127 0.22 -10.65 -17.90
N ILE A 128 0.69 -10.95 -16.68
CA ILE A 128 1.79 -10.20 -16.08
C ILE A 128 3.08 -10.47 -16.87
N SER A 129 3.60 -9.43 -17.50
CA SER A 129 4.85 -9.42 -18.27
C SER A 129 5.56 -8.09 -18.03
N LYS A 130 6.81 -7.98 -18.51
CA LYS A 130 7.58 -6.72 -18.40
C LYS A 130 6.83 -5.51 -18.99
N SER A 131 6.00 -5.71 -20.00
CA SER A 131 5.26 -4.64 -20.70
C SER A 131 3.84 -4.40 -20.18
N THR A 132 3.32 -5.28 -19.33
CA THR A 132 1.92 -5.26 -18.88
C THR A 132 1.78 -5.10 -17.37
N ILE A 133 2.87 -5.25 -16.62
CA ILE A 133 2.88 -4.95 -15.19
C ILE A 133 2.55 -3.47 -14.97
N THR A 134 1.62 -3.19 -14.07
CA THR A 134 1.19 -1.85 -13.69
C THR A 134 1.50 -1.60 -12.22
N ILE A 135 1.42 -0.35 -11.77
CA ILE A 135 1.60 -0.01 -10.36
C ILE A 135 0.60 -0.77 -9.45
N GLN A 136 -0.59 -1.09 -9.95
CA GLN A 136 -1.60 -1.87 -9.22
C GLN A 136 -1.12 -3.29 -8.92
N HIS A 137 -0.43 -3.95 -9.88
CA HIS A 137 0.15 -5.27 -9.65
C HIS A 137 1.21 -5.23 -8.55
N LEU A 138 2.06 -4.21 -8.54
CA LEU A 138 3.08 -4.02 -7.49
C LEU A 138 2.43 -3.78 -6.12
N TYR A 139 1.33 -3.02 -6.06
CA TYR A 139 0.62 -2.81 -4.80
C TYR A 139 -0.02 -4.07 -4.25
N ILE A 140 -0.59 -4.93 -5.10
CA ILE A 140 -1.15 -6.21 -4.63
C ILE A 140 -0.05 -7.08 -4.04
N LEU A 141 1.10 -7.14 -4.71
CA LEU A 141 2.27 -7.83 -4.17
C LEU A 141 2.62 -7.22 -2.82
N ILE A 142 2.97 -5.93 -2.74
CA ILE A 142 3.37 -5.29 -1.46
C ILE A 142 2.32 -5.49 -0.35
N THR A 143 1.02 -5.38 -0.67
CA THR A 143 -0.08 -5.56 0.28
C THR A 143 -0.17 -6.97 0.84
N TYR A 144 0.08 -7.98 0.01
CA TYR A 144 0.04 -9.39 0.41
C TYR A 144 1.41 -9.93 0.83
N GLN A 145 2.42 -9.07 0.90
CA GLN A 145 3.71 -9.43 1.44
C GLN A 145 3.57 -9.63 2.95
N ARG A 146 3.92 -10.82 3.42
CA ARG A 146 4.07 -11.11 4.84
C ARG A 146 5.26 -10.33 5.42
N PRO A 147 5.32 -10.13 6.75
CA PRO A 147 6.44 -9.43 7.40
C PRO A 147 7.82 -10.04 7.14
N ASP A 148 7.88 -11.34 6.82
CA ASP A 148 9.11 -12.06 6.44
C ASP A 148 9.50 -11.87 4.97
N GLY A 149 8.77 -11.03 4.23
CA GLY A 149 9.01 -10.74 2.82
C GLY A 149 8.38 -11.76 1.86
N GLY A 150 7.81 -12.85 2.37
CA GLY A 150 7.18 -13.90 1.57
C GLY A 150 5.75 -13.56 1.13
N PHE A 151 5.23 -14.34 0.19
CA PHE A 151 3.83 -14.29 -0.22
C PHE A 151 3.18 -15.63 0.10
N GLU A 152 2.04 -15.61 0.77
CA GLU A 152 1.25 -16.83 0.89
C GLU A 152 0.58 -17.12 -0.46
N LEU A 153 0.81 -18.31 -0.99
CA LEU A 153 0.12 -18.77 -2.19
C LEU A 153 -1.34 -19.05 -1.84
N ASN A 154 -2.24 -18.18 -2.30
CA ASN A 154 -3.69 -18.25 -2.13
C ASN A 154 -4.41 -17.88 -3.44
N ASP A 155 -5.74 -18.00 -3.48
CA ASP A 155 -6.52 -17.74 -4.69
C ASP A 155 -6.38 -16.31 -5.22
N ARG A 156 -6.02 -15.34 -4.37
CA ARG A 156 -5.82 -13.95 -4.80
C ARG A 156 -4.51 -13.79 -5.56
N ILE A 157 -3.43 -14.40 -5.06
CA ILE A 157 -2.14 -14.47 -5.77
C ILE A 157 -2.28 -15.31 -7.04
N ALA A 158 -3.09 -16.38 -7.02
CA ALA A 158 -3.37 -17.17 -8.21
C ALA A 158 -4.06 -16.33 -9.31
N LYS A 159 -5.11 -15.59 -8.94
CA LYS A 159 -5.81 -14.67 -9.84
C LYS A 159 -4.88 -13.59 -10.38
N LEU A 160 -4.03 -13.01 -9.54
CA LEU A 160 -2.99 -12.07 -9.98
C LEU A 160 -2.11 -12.67 -11.09
N LEU A 161 -1.79 -13.95 -11.01
CA LEU A 161 -0.99 -14.68 -11.99
C LEU A 161 -1.83 -15.28 -13.14
N ASN A 162 -3.10 -14.87 -13.26
CA ASN A 162 -4.05 -15.31 -14.28
C ASN A 162 -4.42 -16.82 -14.19
N PHE A 163 -4.62 -17.30 -12.95
CA PHE A 163 -5.18 -18.62 -12.61
C PHE A 163 -6.45 -18.45 -11.79
N ASP A 164 -7.44 -19.33 -11.96
CA ASP A 164 -8.73 -19.21 -11.28
C ASP A 164 -8.61 -19.57 -9.79
N THR A 165 -7.77 -20.56 -9.46
CA THR A 165 -7.53 -20.99 -8.07
C THR A 165 -6.06 -21.27 -7.79
N LYS A 166 -5.70 -21.28 -6.50
CA LYS A 166 -4.37 -21.71 -6.03
C LYS A 166 -4.01 -23.09 -6.55
N GLU A 167 -4.94 -24.04 -6.51
CA GLU A 167 -4.71 -25.42 -6.93
C GLU A 167 -4.37 -25.49 -8.42
N GLU A 168 -5.02 -24.68 -9.25
CA GLU A 168 -4.72 -24.58 -10.68
C GLU A 168 -3.31 -24.05 -10.92
N LEU A 169 -2.94 -22.96 -10.24
CA LEU A 169 -1.59 -22.39 -10.30
C LEU A 169 -0.52 -23.42 -9.88
N VAL A 170 -0.73 -24.09 -8.73
CA VAL A 170 0.21 -25.12 -8.23
C VAL A 170 0.35 -26.27 -9.20
N LYS A 171 -0.77 -26.74 -9.77
CA LYS A 171 -0.77 -27.83 -10.75
C LYS A 171 -0.04 -27.44 -12.02
N SER A 172 -0.30 -26.25 -12.55
CA SER A 172 0.37 -25.72 -13.76
C SER A 172 1.87 -25.56 -13.55
N PHE A 173 2.28 -25.01 -12.40
CA PHE A 173 3.69 -24.85 -12.04
C PHE A 173 4.39 -26.21 -11.86
N THR A 174 3.76 -27.16 -11.18
CA THR A 174 4.30 -28.52 -11.00
C THR A 174 4.49 -29.21 -12.36
N ALA A 175 3.50 -29.15 -13.24
CA ALA A 175 3.58 -29.73 -14.58
C ALA A 175 4.68 -29.08 -15.44
N TYR A 176 4.90 -27.77 -15.30
CA TYR A 176 6.01 -27.07 -15.94
C TYR A 176 7.36 -27.60 -15.47
N ILE A 177 7.55 -27.78 -14.15
CA ILE A 177 8.79 -28.33 -13.59
C ILE A 177 9.05 -29.75 -14.09
N GLU A 178 8.02 -30.59 -14.11
CA GLU A 178 8.12 -31.97 -14.61
C GLU A 178 8.50 -32.00 -16.09
N ARG A 179 7.94 -31.10 -16.90
CA ARG A 179 8.19 -31.02 -18.35
C ARG A 179 9.57 -30.48 -18.69
N GLU A 180 9.99 -29.39 -18.07
CA GLU A 180 11.26 -28.72 -18.40
C GLU A 180 12.49 -29.47 -17.88
N ASN A 181 12.30 -30.48 -17.02
CA ASN A 181 13.36 -31.30 -16.45
C ASN A 181 14.53 -30.48 -15.87
N ASP A 182 14.26 -29.27 -15.37
CA ASP A 182 15.29 -28.37 -14.84
C ASP A 182 15.63 -28.75 -13.39
N ASP A 183 16.78 -29.40 -13.21
CA ASP A 183 17.25 -29.88 -11.91
C ASP A 183 17.38 -28.76 -10.86
N ARG A 184 17.58 -27.50 -11.29
CA ARG A 184 17.64 -26.35 -10.38
C ARG A 184 16.29 -26.05 -9.76
N VAL A 185 15.22 -26.23 -10.53
CA VAL A 185 13.85 -25.96 -10.07
C VAL A 185 13.33 -27.14 -9.24
N LYS A 186 13.72 -28.36 -9.58
CA LYS A 186 13.43 -29.56 -8.76
C LYS A 186 14.12 -29.55 -7.39
N ALA A 187 15.26 -28.87 -7.28
CA ALA A 187 15.99 -28.72 -6.02
C ALA A 187 15.39 -27.64 -5.09
N LEU A 188 14.49 -26.78 -5.59
CA LEU A 188 13.77 -25.82 -4.74
C LEU A 188 12.78 -26.58 -3.85
N HIS A 189 13.02 -26.57 -2.55
CA HIS A 189 12.10 -27.13 -1.58
C HIS A 189 10.84 -26.27 -1.49
N ILE A 190 9.65 -26.88 -1.34
CA ILE A 190 8.37 -26.15 -1.22
C ILE A 190 8.38 -25.14 -0.05
N ASP A 191 9.15 -25.44 1.00
CA ASP A 191 9.37 -24.57 2.16
C ASP A 191 10.57 -23.63 1.99
N THR A 192 10.99 -23.30 0.77
CA THR A 192 12.08 -22.33 0.57
C THR A 192 11.56 -20.93 0.87
N TRP A 193 12.06 -20.32 1.95
CA TRP A 193 11.61 -19.00 2.43
C TRP A 193 12.09 -17.85 1.52
N GLY A 194 13.10 -18.07 0.67
CA GLY A 194 13.61 -17.05 -0.24
C GLY A 194 14.77 -17.53 -1.11
N THR A 195 15.24 -16.68 -2.02
CA THR A 195 16.38 -16.95 -2.89
C THR A 195 17.41 -15.83 -2.73
N ALA A 196 18.67 -16.19 -2.41
CA ALA A 196 19.77 -15.24 -2.41
C ALA A 196 20.40 -15.16 -3.80
N LEU A 197 20.38 -13.98 -4.42
CA LEU A 197 21.11 -13.73 -5.67
C LEU A 197 22.54 -13.31 -5.32
N ILE A 198 23.47 -14.25 -5.42
CA ILE A 198 24.91 -13.97 -5.27
C ILE A 198 25.44 -13.58 -6.65
N THR A 199 25.77 -12.31 -6.83
CA THR A 199 26.49 -11.84 -8.02
C THR A 199 27.95 -11.61 -7.65
N GLY A 200 28.87 -12.19 -8.43
CA GLY A 200 30.30 -12.01 -8.24
C GLY A 200 31.06 -12.35 -9.51
N ASN A 201 32.18 -11.65 -9.76
CA ASN A 201 33.20 -12.15 -10.68
C ASN A 201 33.90 -13.30 -9.97
N PHE A 202 33.39 -14.52 -10.14
CA PHE A 202 33.96 -15.73 -9.56
C PHE A 202 35.30 -16.03 -10.26
N ILE A 203 36.38 -15.43 -9.76
CA ILE A 203 37.74 -15.69 -10.20
C ILE A 203 38.34 -16.70 -9.22
N THR A 204 38.69 -17.88 -9.70
CA THR A 204 39.52 -18.83 -8.95
C THR A 204 40.99 -18.54 -9.27
N SER A 205 41.82 -18.40 -8.24
CA SER A 205 43.28 -18.45 -8.40
C SER A 205 43.76 -19.79 -7.88
N SER A 206 44.32 -20.62 -8.75
CA SER A 206 45.03 -21.84 -8.35
C SER A 206 46.33 -21.46 -7.65
N TYR A 207 46.56 -21.97 -6.44
CA TYR A 207 47.89 -22.27 -5.91
C TYR A 207 47.91 -23.73 -5.50
#